data_AF-A0A812TFF9-F1
#
_entry.id   AF-A0A812TFF9-F1
#
_cell.length_a   1.000
_cell.length_b   1.000
_cell.length_c   1.000
_cell.angle_alpha   90.00
_cell.angle_beta   90.00
_cell.angle_gamma   90.00
#
_symmetry.space_group_name_H-M   'P 1'
#
loop_
_entity.id
_entity.type
_entity.pdbx_description
1 polymer ?
#
loop_
_entity_poly.entity_id
_entity_poly.type
_entity_poly.pdbx_seq_one_letter_code
_entity_poly.pdbx_strand_id
1 'polypeptide(L)'
;MGKKPQEKKAKVSPAGADLALVDQSAGNECTDHLCRIHEALKTIRGHSVFDGIDGARPLSISQGGHQTPFDKKDAVSALSKGEGAFYLCGGNFMWADQIWLANHRAPINSGVLFHSHVAVETADEAGSETRGFQRLSPPEPAHALLFSVAEAVKKGADAGVLKAWKHLLLTTSFRFEVVPVGEPRYWRAANLREEAVNKGLMVTMTIRQRIYDIAGFKAAKDAQRDSPLTADQVAKMYEKLKLNAKAEPITKSFVECAVNVHKKL
;
A
#
# COMPACT_ATOMS: atom_id res chain seq x y z
N MET A 1 3.04 59.32 32.69
CA MET A 1 3.82 58.07 32.83
C MET A 1 2.86 56.94 33.17
N GLY A 2 2.74 55.93 32.32
CA GLY A 2 1.91 54.75 32.57
C GLY A 2 2.23 53.67 31.54
N LYS A 3 3.25 52.85 31.82
CA LYS A 3 3.63 51.71 30.96
C LYS A 3 2.60 50.58 31.15
N LYS A 4 1.95 50.16 30.06
CA LYS A 4 1.18 48.89 30.04
C LYS A 4 2.15 47.70 30.14
N PRO A 5 1.79 46.61 30.84
CA PRO A 5 2.64 45.42 30.92
C PRO A 5 2.63 44.67 29.57
N GLN A 6 3.81 44.34 29.06
CA GLN A 6 3.95 43.39 27.95
C GLN A 6 3.68 41.97 28.47
N GLU A 7 2.66 41.31 27.91
CA GLU A 7 2.47 39.87 28.09
C GLU A 7 3.67 39.11 27.51
N LYS A 8 4.39 38.41 28.38
CA LYS A 8 5.40 37.42 27.99
C LYS A 8 4.68 36.25 27.33
N LYS A 9 4.79 36.11 26.01
CA LYS A 9 4.45 34.86 25.31
C LYS A 9 5.31 33.73 25.88
N ALA A 10 4.67 32.79 26.58
CA ALA A 10 5.31 31.57 27.04
C ALA A 10 5.83 30.78 25.83
N LYS A 11 7.12 30.42 25.87
CA LYS A 11 7.72 29.45 24.93
C LYS A 11 7.01 28.11 25.12
N VAL A 12 6.20 27.72 24.15
CA VAL A 12 5.68 26.36 24.06
C VAL A 12 6.86 25.41 23.83
N SER A 13 6.98 24.39 24.67
CA SER A 13 8.04 23.38 24.57
C SER A 13 7.92 22.55 23.28
N PRO A 14 9.02 21.99 22.74
CA PRO A 14 9.01 21.31 21.44
C PRO A 14 8.14 20.05 21.39
N ALA A 15 7.77 19.49 22.54
CA ALA A 15 7.04 18.23 22.62
C ALA A 15 5.55 18.33 22.22
N GLY A 16 4.98 19.56 22.16
CA GLY A 16 3.57 19.78 21.82
C GLY A 16 3.29 20.05 20.34
N ALA A 17 4.32 20.30 19.53
CA ALA A 17 4.15 20.67 18.13
C ALA A 17 3.86 19.45 17.23
N ASP A 18 4.32 18.26 17.62
CA ASP A 18 4.24 17.05 16.78
C ASP A 18 2.86 16.37 16.78
N LEU A 19 2.04 16.58 17.83
CA LEU A 19 0.66 16.09 17.90
C LEU A 19 -0.34 16.96 17.11
N ALA A 20 0.07 18.14 16.65
CA ALA A 20 -0.80 19.09 15.95
C ALA A 20 -1.13 18.67 14.50
N LEU A 21 -0.49 17.61 13.99
CA LEU A 21 -0.68 17.11 12.61
C LEU A 21 -1.77 16.05 12.49
N VAL A 22 -2.28 15.51 13.61
CA VAL A 22 -3.39 14.56 13.60
C VAL A 22 -4.69 15.35 13.72
N ASP A 23 -5.61 15.19 12.78
CA ASP A 23 -6.93 15.81 12.84
C ASP A 23 -7.65 15.37 14.12
N GLN A 24 -7.80 16.27 15.10
CA GLN A 24 -8.49 16.00 16.37
C GLN A 24 -10.00 16.30 16.29
N SER A 25 -10.56 16.45 15.08
CA SER A 25 -11.98 16.70 14.92
C SER A 25 -12.83 15.56 15.50
N ALA A 26 -14.01 15.92 16.01
CA ALA A 26 -14.96 14.96 16.56
C ALA A 26 -15.34 13.93 15.47
N GLY A 27 -15.17 12.63 15.78
CA GLY A 27 -15.44 11.53 14.86
C GLY A 27 -14.25 11.02 14.05
N ASN A 28 -13.01 11.41 14.37
CA ASN A 28 -11.82 10.77 13.82
C ASN A 28 -11.54 9.41 14.51
N GLU A 29 -12.13 8.36 13.95
CA GLU A 29 -11.94 6.95 14.35
C GLU A 29 -10.49 6.46 14.13
N CYS A 30 -9.66 7.20 13.41
CA CYS A 30 -8.28 6.81 13.08
C CYS A 30 -7.21 7.43 13.98
N THR A 31 -7.58 8.25 14.97
CA THR A 31 -6.61 9.01 15.81
C THR A 31 -5.53 8.11 16.41
N ASP A 32 -5.91 7.03 17.11
CA ASP A 32 -4.96 6.10 17.73
C ASP A 32 -4.06 5.40 16.69
N HIS A 33 -4.62 5.08 15.52
CA HIS A 33 -3.85 4.50 14.43
C HIS A 33 -2.82 5.50 13.89
N LEU A 34 -3.20 6.75 13.68
CA LEU A 34 -2.29 7.81 13.22
C LEU A 34 -1.18 8.11 14.23
N CYS A 35 -1.48 8.09 15.52
CA CYS A 35 -0.46 8.16 16.58
C CYS A 35 0.55 7.02 16.47
N ARG A 36 0.09 5.78 16.21
CA ARG A 36 1.00 4.63 15.99
C ARG A 36 1.87 4.82 14.75
N ILE A 37 1.33 5.40 13.67
CA ILE A 37 2.09 5.71 12.46
C ILE A 37 3.15 6.76 12.75
N HIS A 38 2.82 7.82 13.48
CA HIS A 38 3.78 8.83 13.91
C HIS A 38 4.93 8.21 14.70
N GLU A 39 4.62 7.35 15.68
CA GLU A 39 5.65 6.65 16.47
C GLU A 39 6.50 5.69 15.62
N ALA A 40 5.90 5.02 14.63
CA ALA A 40 6.64 4.19 13.68
C ALA A 40 7.63 5.02 12.85
N LEU A 41 7.19 6.17 12.31
CA LEU A 41 8.05 7.08 11.55
C LEU A 41 9.21 7.62 12.40
N LYS A 42 8.92 8.03 13.64
CA LYS A 42 9.93 8.47 14.60
C LYS A 42 10.97 7.38 14.88
N THR A 43 10.50 6.15 15.08
CA THR A 43 11.38 4.98 15.28
C THR A 43 12.31 4.76 14.09
N ILE A 44 11.77 4.79 12.87
CA ILE A 44 12.54 4.55 11.65
C ILE A 44 13.56 5.67 11.42
N ARG A 45 13.11 6.94 11.48
CA ARG A 45 13.95 8.13 11.25
C ARG A 45 15.03 8.31 12.31
N GLY A 46 14.83 7.80 13.52
CA GLY A 46 15.83 7.85 14.59
C GLY A 46 16.95 6.81 14.49
N HIS A 47 16.87 5.87 13.53
CA HIS A 47 17.85 4.80 13.40
C HIS A 47 18.86 5.10 12.28
N SER A 48 20.16 4.98 12.59
CA SER A 48 21.27 5.44 11.72
C SER A 48 21.26 4.89 10.29
N VAL A 49 20.82 3.63 10.11
CA VAL A 49 20.66 3.05 8.76
C VAL A 49 19.75 3.89 7.87
N PHE A 50 18.74 4.56 8.43
CA PHE A 50 17.77 5.39 7.73
C PHE A 50 18.10 6.89 7.77
N ASP A 51 19.32 7.27 8.16
CA ASP A 51 19.73 8.67 8.14
C ASP A 51 19.53 9.29 6.74
N GLY A 52 18.93 10.48 6.72
CA GLY A 52 18.61 11.22 5.51
C GLY A 52 17.53 10.61 4.63
N ILE A 53 16.77 9.61 5.11
CA ILE A 53 15.80 8.88 4.28
C ILE A 53 14.76 9.80 3.65
N ASP A 54 14.29 10.85 4.33
CA ASP A 54 13.27 11.75 3.78
C ASP A 54 13.77 12.56 2.56
N GLY A 55 15.08 12.83 2.47
CA GLY A 55 15.70 13.56 1.37
C GLY A 55 16.35 12.67 0.31
N ALA A 56 16.41 11.35 0.56
CA ALA A 56 17.05 10.42 -0.34
C ALA A 56 16.31 10.31 -1.68
N ARG A 57 17.08 10.20 -2.77
CA ARG A 57 16.53 9.94 -4.10
C ARG A 57 16.10 8.46 -4.20
N PRO A 58 15.06 8.16 -5.01
CA PRO A 58 14.70 6.79 -5.37
C PRO A 58 15.91 6.11 -6.01
N LEU A 59 16.04 4.79 -5.80
CA LEU A 59 17.10 4.04 -6.45
C LEU A 59 16.84 3.96 -7.96
N SER A 60 17.89 4.22 -8.73
CA SER A 60 17.86 3.98 -10.17
C SER A 60 17.87 2.49 -10.50
N ILE A 61 17.56 2.13 -11.74
CA ILE A 61 17.64 0.75 -12.23
C ILE A 61 19.03 0.14 -11.97
N SER A 62 20.10 0.93 -12.20
CA SER A 62 21.48 0.50 -11.95
C SER A 62 21.79 0.21 -10.48
N GLN A 63 21.00 0.76 -9.56
CA GLN A 63 21.13 0.59 -8.11
C GLN A 63 20.12 -0.44 -7.58
N GLY A 64 19.43 -1.19 -8.44
CA GLY A 64 18.41 -2.18 -8.05
C GLY A 64 17.02 -1.59 -7.84
N GLY A 65 16.72 -0.41 -8.40
CA GLY A 65 15.37 0.13 -8.50
C GLY A 65 14.55 -0.50 -9.62
N HIS A 66 13.23 -0.45 -9.50
CA HIS A 66 12.31 -1.05 -10.48
C HIS A 66 11.83 -0.08 -11.56
N GLN A 67 12.05 1.22 -11.38
CA GLN A 67 11.57 2.28 -12.28
C GLN A 67 12.60 3.40 -12.39
N THR A 68 12.51 4.21 -13.44
CA THR A 68 13.29 5.45 -13.56
C THR A 68 12.93 6.38 -12.39
N PRO A 69 13.92 6.92 -11.64
CA PRO A 69 13.65 7.86 -10.56
C PRO A 69 12.86 9.07 -11.06
N PHE A 70 12.04 9.64 -10.17
CA PHE A 70 11.27 10.85 -10.45
C PHE A 70 12.11 11.95 -11.11
N ASP A 71 11.64 12.43 -12.27
CA ASP A 71 12.14 13.62 -12.95
C ASP A 71 11.04 14.67 -13.06
N LYS A 72 11.39 15.92 -12.73
CA LYS A 72 10.44 17.04 -12.72
C LYS A 72 9.94 17.38 -14.12
N LYS A 73 10.82 17.42 -15.12
CA LYS A 73 10.44 17.83 -16.48
C LYS A 73 9.51 16.80 -17.10
N ASP A 74 9.82 15.53 -16.89
CA ASP A 74 8.98 14.43 -17.33
C ASP A 74 7.62 14.43 -16.63
N ALA A 75 7.59 14.70 -15.30
CA ALA A 75 6.36 14.81 -14.53
C ALA A 75 5.46 15.93 -15.05
N VAL A 76 5.99 17.16 -15.19
CA VAL A 76 5.22 18.30 -15.72
C VAL A 76 4.71 17.98 -17.12
N SER A 77 5.58 17.48 -18.01
CA SER A 77 5.20 17.13 -19.38
C SER A 77 4.11 16.07 -19.45
N ALA A 78 4.17 15.04 -18.58
CA ALA A 78 3.17 13.99 -18.53
C ALA A 78 1.83 14.50 -17.98
N LEU A 79 1.85 15.29 -16.91
CA LEU A 79 0.65 15.77 -16.21
C LEU A 79 -0.07 16.90 -16.96
N SER A 80 0.62 17.68 -17.78
CA SER A 80 0.01 18.72 -18.62
C SER A 80 -0.83 18.19 -19.80
N LYS A 81 -0.93 16.86 -19.98
CA LYS A 81 -1.65 16.25 -21.11
C LYS A 81 -3.18 16.27 -20.99
N GLY A 82 -3.73 16.80 -19.89
CA GLY A 82 -5.16 16.96 -19.69
C GLY A 82 -5.78 15.92 -18.74
N GLU A 83 -7.09 15.76 -18.82
CA GLU A 83 -7.86 14.92 -17.89
C GLU A 83 -7.42 13.45 -17.94
N GLY A 84 -7.24 12.84 -16.77
CA GLY A 84 -6.78 11.46 -16.63
C GLY A 84 -5.29 11.23 -16.87
N ALA A 85 -4.52 12.30 -17.15
CA ALA A 85 -3.07 12.22 -17.25
C ALA A 85 -2.43 11.83 -15.92
N PHE A 86 -1.39 10.99 -15.99
CA PHE A 86 -0.61 10.57 -14.83
C PHE A 86 0.86 10.42 -15.19
N TYR A 87 1.72 10.50 -14.19
CA TYR A 87 3.15 10.24 -14.31
C TYR A 87 3.56 9.09 -13.38
N LEU A 88 4.16 8.05 -13.96
CA LEU A 88 4.63 6.87 -13.22
C LEU A 88 6.16 6.88 -13.15
N CYS A 89 6.70 6.78 -11.94
CA CYS A 89 8.15 6.80 -11.72
C CYS A 89 8.54 6.12 -10.39
N GLY A 90 9.84 5.86 -10.23
CA GLY A 90 10.41 5.51 -8.94
C GLY A 90 10.32 6.70 -7.99
N GLY A 91 9.69 6.50 -6.84
CA GLY A 91 9.56 7.44 -5.75
C GLY A 91 10.22 6.92 -4.47
N ASN A 92 10.44 7.83 -3.54
CA ASN A 92 10.83 7.48 -2.18
C ASN A 92 9.55 7.42 -1.34
N PHE A 93 9.31 6.28 -0.70
CA PHE A 93 8.14 6.05 0.14
C PHE A 93 7.91 7.18 1.17
N MET A 94 9.00 7.75 1.72
CA MET A 94 8.94 8.81 2.71
C MET A 94 8.54 10.19 2.14
N TRP A 95 8.44 10.34 0.82
CA TRP A 95 7.95 11.57 0.20
C TRP A 95 6.43 11.71 0.27
N ALA A 96 5.69 10.62 0.49
CA ALA A 96 4.25 10.72 0.73
C ALA A 96 3.97 11.14 2.18
N ASP A 97 2.92 11.94 2.37
CA ASP A 97 2.36 12.21 3.69
C ASP A 97 1.68 10.94 4.21
N GLN A 98 2.33 10.30 5.17
CA GLN A 98 1.91 9.03 5.76
C GLN A 98 0.84 9.20 6.83
N ILE A 99 0.61 10.42 7.32
CA ILE A 99 -0.38 10.72 8.36
C ILE A 99 -1.65 11.34 7.78
N TRP A 100 -1.58 11.88 6.56
CA TRP A 100 -2.76 12.31 5.83
C TRP A 100 -3.62 11.13 5.36
N LEU A 101 -4.93 11.25 5.59
CA LEU A 101 -5.95 10.33 5.10
C LEU A 101 -7.04 11.11 4.36
N ALA A 102 -7.35 10.68 3.13
CA ALA A 102 -8.48 11.23 2.39
C ALA A 102 -9.81 11.04 3.13
N ASN A 103 -9.94 9.95 3.90
CA ASN A 103 -11.10 9.66 4.74
C ASN A 103 -10.62 9.16 6.12
N HIS A 104 -10.67 10.03 7.12
CA HIS A 104 -10.28 9.75 8.52
C HIS A 104 -11.41 9.11 9.35
N ARG A 105 -12.62 9.00 8.80
CA ARG A 105 -13.81 8.49 9.51
C ARG A 105 -14.05 7.00 9.31
N ALA A 106 -13.32 6.38 8.38
CA ALA A 106 -13.41 4.95 8.10
C ALA A 106 -12.23 4.21 8.73
N PRO A 107 -12.47 3.16 9.54
CA PRO A 107 -11.40 2.32 10.08
C PRO A 107 -10.51 1.72 8.99
N ILE A 108 -9.23 1.57 9.30
CA ILE A 108 -8.19 1.04 8.40
C ILE A 108 -8.14 -0.49 8.55
N ASN A 109 -8.23 -1.22 7.44
CA ASN A 109 -8.09 -2.68 7.43
C ASN A 109 -6.61 -3.12 7.48
N SER A 110 -6.33 -4.36 7.88
CA SER A 110 -4.96 -4.90 7.98
C SER A 110 -4.48 -5.63 6.71
N GLY A 111 -4.77 -5.07 5.53
CA GLY A 111 -4.41 -5.66 4.22
C GLY A 111 -3.05 -5.21 3.67
N VAL A 112 -2.51 -5.94 2.70
CA VAL A 112 -1.20 -5.68 2.08
C VAL A 112 -1.28 -5.50 0.56
N LEU A 113 -0.37 -4.66 0.05
CA LEU A 113 0.07 -4.39 -1.34
C LEU A 113 -0.54 -3.26 -2.21
N PHE A 114 0.41 -2.68 -2.99
CA PHE A 114 0.38 -1.92 -4.25
C PHE A 114 0.52 -0.38 -4.27
N HIS A 115 1.28 0.06 -5.29
CA HIS A 115 1.59 1.41 -5.81
C HIS A 115 1.05 2.62 -5.04
N SER A 116 1.94 3.57 -4.71
CA SER A 116 1.53 4.83 -4.10
C SER A 116 0.97 5.78 -5.15
N HIS A 117 -0.35 5.97 -5.14
CA HIS A 117 -0.99 7.05 -5.88
C HIS A 117 -0.92 8.32 -5.05
N VAL A 118 -0.39 9.39 -5.61
CA VAL A 118 -0.16 10.66 -4.92
C VAL A 118 -0.75 11.82 -5.72
N ALA A 119 -1.36 12.76 -5.01
CA ALA A 119 -1.97 13.94 -5.60
C ALA A 119 -0.99 15.12 -5.63
N VAL A 120 -1.06 15.88 -6.71
CA VAL A 120 -0.53 17.25 -6.83
C VAL A 120 -1.68 18.17 -7.23
N GLU A 121 -1.65 19.44 -6.87
CA GLU A 121 -2.74 20.36 -7.22
C GLU A 121 -2.56 20.94 -8.62
N THR A 122 -1.32 21.14 -9.08
CA THR A 122 -0.99 21.45 -10.47
C THR A 122 0.16 20.59 -11.02
N ALA A 123 0.32 20.56 -12.36
CA ALA A 123 1.44 19.86 -12.99
C ALA A 123 2.81 20.43 -12.56
N ASP A 124 2.91 21.76 -12.41
CA ASP A 124 4.15 22.45 -12.03
C ASP A 124 4.57 22.17 -10.58
N GLU A 125 3.58 21.96 -9.69
CA GLU A 125 3.79 21.59 -8.29
C GLU A 125 4.33 20.18 -8.10
N ALA A 126 4.21 19.30 -9.10
CA ALA A 126 4.81 17.97 -9.02
C ALA A 126 6.33 18.03 -8.74
N GLY A 127 6.98 19.15 -9.03
CA GLY A 127 8.40 19.36 -8.73
C GLY A 127 8.73 20.56 -7.84
N SER A 128 7.80 21.11 -7.03
CA SER A 128 8.12 22.22 -6.13
C SER A 128 8.65 21.76 -4.77
N GLU A 129 8.17 20.65 -4.23
CA GLU A 129 8.56 20.21 -2.88
C GLU A 129 8.62 18.67 -2.81
N THR A 130 9.80 18.11 -2.60
CA THR A 130 10.06 16.66 -2.73
C THR A 130 9.52 15.82 -1.56
N ARG A 131 8.43 16.23 -0.90
CA ARG A 131 7.87 15.55 0.28
C ARG A 131 6.47 16.07 0.65
N GLY A 132 5.73 15.28 1.40
CA GLY A 132 4.40 15.63 1.90
C GLY A 132 3.26 15.40 0.91
N PHE A 133 3.47 14.56 -0.11
CA PHE A 133 2.42 14.32 -1.10
C PHE A 133 1.22 13.59 -0.48
N GLN A 134 0.02 14.12 -0.66
CA GLN A 134 -1.20 13.49 -0.17
C GLN A 134 -1.46 12.20 -0.95
N ARG A 135 -1.42 11.07 -0.24
CA ARG A 135 -1.59 9.74 -0.82
C ARG A 135 -3.06 9.41 -1.03
N LEU A 136 -3.44 9.21 -2.28
CA LEU A 136 -4.79 8.81 -2.69
C LEU A 136 -5.02 7.30 -2.64
N SER A 137 -3.97 6.49 -2.78
CA SER A 137 -4.09 5.03 -2.69
C SER A 137 -4.50 4.60 -1.27
N PRO A 138 -5.17 3.43 -1.13
CA PRO A 138 -5.54 2.90 0.18
C PRO A 138 -4.37 2.91 1.19
N PRO A 139 -4.57 3.39 2.43
CA PRO A 139 -3.50 3.59 3.40
C PRO A 139 -2.96 2.28 4.01
N GLU A 140 -3.78 1.21 4.01
CA GLU A 140 -3.53 -0.05 4.71
C GLU A 140 -2.15 -0.66 4.36
N PRO A 141 -1.78 -0.82 3.07
CA PRO A 141 -0.50 -1.42 2.69
C PRO A 141 0.71 -0.61 3.15
N ALA A 142 0.61 0.71 3.02
CA ALA A 142 1.69 1.62 3.37
C ALA A 142 1.91 1.65 4.89
N HIS A 143 0.83 1.63 5.65
CA HIS A 143 0.86 1.56 7.11
C HIS A 143 1.42 0.23 7.62
N ALA A 144 1.01 -0.89 7.01
CA ALA A 144 1.57 -2.21 7.31
C ALA A 144 3.08 -2.27 7.06
N LEU A 145 3.56 -1.67 5.96
CA LEU A 145 4.99 -1.54 5.68
C LEU A 145 5.71 -0.74 6.78
N LEU A 146 5.21 0.45 7.15
CA LEU A 146 5.79 1.28 8.20
C LEU A 146 5.89 0.53 9.53
N PHE A 147 4.83 -0.17 9.93
CA PHE A 147 4.85 -0.96 11.15
C PHE A 147 5.87 -2.09 11.09
N SER A 148 5.97 -2.79 9.95
CA SER A 148 6.94 -3.88 9.78
C SER A 148 8.38 -3.38 9.88
N VAL A 149 8.70 -2.24 9.26
CA VAL A 149 10.04 -1.63 9.35
C VAL A 149 10.34 -1.16 10.77
N ALA A 150 9.39 -0.46 11.41
CA ALA A 150 9.56 0.02 12.78
C ALA A 150 9.71 -1.14 13.77
N GLU A 151 8.98 -2.24 13.59
CA GLU A 151 9.12 -3.45 14.39
C GLU A 151 10.50 -4.10 14.19
N ALA A 152 10.99 -4.20 12.95
CA ALA A 152 12.33 -4.71 12.66
C ALA A 152 13.42 -3.87 13.36
N VAL A 153 13.28 -2.54 13.36
CA VAL A 153 14.18 -1.62 14.10
C VAL A 153 14.10 -1.89 15.60
N LYS A 154 12.89 -1.95 16.18
CA LYS A 154 12.68 -2.17 17.62
C LYS A 154 13.22 -3.51 18.10
N LYS A 155 13.15 -4.55 17.26
CA LYS A 155 13.69 -5.88 17.53
C LYS A 155 15.21 -5.97 17.35
N GLY A 156 15.87 -4.90 16.92
CA GLY A 156 17.31 -4.91 16.68
C GLY A 156 17.71 -5.84 15.53
N ALA A 157 16.92 -5.86 14.45
CA ALA A 157 17.28 -6.61 13.25
C ALA A 157 18.67 -6.19 12.74
N ASP A 158 19.39 -7.13 12.12
CA ASP A 158 20.74 -6.88 11.65
C ASP A 158 20.78 -5.81 10.55
N ALA A 159 21.97 -5.24 10.35
CA ALA A 159 22.17 -4.16 9.40
C ALA A 159 21.84 -4.55 7.95
N GLY A 160 21.98 -5.83 7.57
CA GLY A 160 21.61 -6.33 6.24
C GLY A 160 20.10 -6.27 6.03
N VAL A 161 19.32 -6.76 7.00
CA VAL A 161 17.85 -6.69 6.97
C VAL A 161 17.36 -5.24 6.95
N LEU A 162 17.92 -4.37 7.78
CA LEU A 162 17.52 -2.94 7.80
C LEU A 162 17.89 -2.21 6.50
N LYS A 163 19.03 -2.57 5.87
CA LYS A 163 19.38 -2.07 4.53
C LYS A 163 18.41 -2.57 3.46
N ALA A 164 17.92 -3.80 3.54
CA ALA A 164 16.90 -4.32 2.63
C ALA A 164 15.58 -3.56 2.79
N TRP A 165 15.17 -3.23 4.03
CA TRP A 165 14.02 -2.35 4.27
C TRP A 165 14.24 -0.95 3.70
N LYS A 166 15.42 -0.35 3.89
CA LYS A 166 15.77 0.94 3.28
C LYS A 166 15.67 0.88 1.76
N HIS A 167 16.18 -0.19 1.14
CA HIS A 167 16.08 -0.44 -0.29
C HIS A 167 14.62 -0.47 -0.74
N LEU A 168 13.76 -1.20 -0.02
CA LEU A 168 12.33 -1.26 -0.33
C LEU A 168 11.67 0.13 -0.29
N LEU A 169 11.98 0.94 0.74
CA LEU A 169 11.46 2.30 0.86
C LEU A 169 11.91 3.22 -0.28
N LEU A 170 13.09 2.99 -0.85
CA LEU A 170 13.64 3.77 -1.96
C LEU A 170 13.31 3.22 -3.36
N THR A 171 12.54 2.13 -3.45
CA THR A 171 12.13 1.51 -4.72
C THR A 171 10.62 1.54 -4.93
N THR A 172 9.92 2.40 -4.18
CA THR A 172 8.46 2.50 -4.25
C THR A 172 8.04 3.17 -5.54
N SER A 173 7.16 2.54 -6.31
CA SER A 173 6.58 3.16 -7.51
C SER A 173 5.53 4.20 -7.12
N PHE A 174 5.68 5.42 -7.64
CA PHE A 174 4.75 6.53 -7.45
C PHE A 174 3.99 6.81 -8.74
N ARG A 175 2.67 6.99 -8.61
CA ARG A 175 1.79 7.50 -9.66
C ARG A 175 1.26 8.87 -9.24
N PHE A 176 1.74 9.91 -9.91
CA PHE A 176 1.29 11.28 -9.71
C PHE A 176 0.04 11.54 -10.56
N GLU A 177 -0.96 12.19 -9.95
CA GLU A 177 -2.18 12.66 -10.61
C GLU A 177 -2.48 14.11 -10.17
N VAL A 178 -2.93 14.94 -11.11
CA VAL A 178 -3.41 16.28 -10.79
C VAL A 178 -4.82 16.17 -10.21
N VAL A 179 -4.95 16.40 -8.90
CA VAL A 179 -6.23 16.35 -8.18
C VAL A 179 -6.31 17.55 -7.24
N PRO A 180 -7.26 18.48 -7.45
CA PRO A 180 -7.42 19.66 -6.59
C PRO A 180 -7.62 19.29 -5.12
N VAL A 181 -7.12 20.12 -4.20
CA VAL A 181 -7.30 19.91 -2.76
C VAL A 181 -8.79 19.93 -2.40
N GLY A 182 -9.17 19.15 -1.38
CA GLY A 182 -10.54 19.10 -0.85
C GLY A 182 -11.32 17.87 -1.33
N GLU A 183 -12.60 18.07 -1.65
CA GLU A 183 -13.53 17.01 -2.01
C GLU A 183 -13.07 16.11 -3.19
N PRO A 184 -12.41 16.64 -4.26
CA PRO A 184 -11.94 15.79 -5.36
C PRO A 184 -10.96 14.69 -4.91
N ARG A 185 -10.07 14.97 -3.94
CA ARG A 185 -9.14 13.95 -3.39
C ARG A 185 -9.87 12.88 -2.60
N TYR A 186 -10.93 13.25 -1.88
CA TYR A 186 -11.80 12.29 -1.18
C TYR A 186 -12.42 11.30 -2.17
N TRP A 187 -13.10 11.80 -3.21
CA TRP A 187 -13.76 10.94 -4.20
C TRP A 187 -12.76 10.12 -5.00
N ARG A 188 -11.62 10.70 -5.38
CA ARG A 188 -10.58 9.94 -6.09
C ARG A 188 -10.01 8.82 -5.25
N ALA A 189 -9.74 9.04 -3.97
CA ALA A 189 -9.27 8.00 -3.05
C ALA A 189 -10.32 6.89 -2.85
N ALA A 190 -11.60 7.25 -2.73
CA ALA A 190 -12.70 6.29 -2.66
C ALA A 190 -12.79 5.43 -3.94
N ASN A 191 -12.71 6.06 -5.12
CA ASN A 191 -12.70 5.35 -6.40
C ASN A 191 -11.49 4.40 -6.53
N LEU A 192 -10.30 4.83 -6.10
CA LEU A 192 -9.11 3.97 -6.12
C LEU A 192 -9.26 2.75 -5.19
N ARG A 193 -9.95 2.88 -4.07
CA ARG A 193 -10.29 1.75 -3.19
C ARG A 193 -11.24 0.78 -3.89
N GLU A 194 -12.32 1.27 -4.52
CA GLU A 194 -13.25 0.43 -5.28
C GLU A 194 -12.56 -0.24 -6.48
N GLU A 195 -11.68 0.46 -7.19
CA GLU A 195 -10.83 -0.11 -8.25
C GLU A 195 -9.96 -1.25 -7.71
N ALA A 196 -9.37 -1.11 -6.53
CA ALA A 196 -8.56 -2.15 -5.90
C ALA A 196 -9.39 -3.38 -5.52
N VAL A 197 -10.60 -3.17 -4.99
CA VAL A 197 -11.56 -4.25 -4.73
C VAL A 197 -11.91 -4.98 -6.01
N ASN A 198 -12.26 -4.24 -7.07
CA ASN A 198 -12.59 -4.80 -8.37
C ASN A 198 -11.43 -5.62 -8.96
N LYS A 199 -10.19 -5.12 -8.88
CA LYS A 199 -9.00 -5.87 -9.30
C LYS A 199 -8.84 -7.17 -8.51
N GLY A 200 -9.06 -7.15 -7.20
CA GLY A 200 -9.06 -8.34 -6.35
C GLY A 200 -10.13 -9.37 -6.74
N LEU A 201 -11.33 -8.90 -7.10
CA LEU A 201 -12.40 -9.77 -7.60
C LEU A 201 -12.06 -10.38 -8.96
N MET A 202 -11.47 -9.59 -9.87
CA MET A 202 -11.10 -10.05 -11.22
C MET A 202 -10.04 -11.15 -11.24
N VAL A 203 -9.14 -11.20 -10.25
CA VAL A 203 -8.14 -12.27 -10.12
C VAL A 203 -8.69 -13.52 -9.41
N THR A 204 -9.90 -13.46 -8.87
CA THR A 204 -10.53 -14.62 -8.25
C THR A 204 -11.01 -15.58 -9.33
N MET A 205 -10.64 -16.86 -9.23
CA MET A 205 -11.10 -17.87 -10.18
C MET A 205 -12.61 -18.07 -10.04
N THR A 206 -13.32 -17.94 -11.15
CA THR A 206 -14.72 -18.33 -11.26
C THR A 206 -14.90 -19.82 -10.97
N ILE A 207 -16.12 -20.24 -10.59
CA ILE A 207 -16.43 -21.67 -10.36
C ILE A 207 -16.08 -22.48 -11.61
N ARG A 208 -16.37 -21.97 -12.81
CA ARG A 208 -16.02 -22.64 -14.07
C ARG A 208 -14.51 -22.85 -14.19
N GLN A 209 -13.69 -21.82 -13.95
CA GLN A 209 -12.24 -21.95 -13.97
C GLN A 209 -11.72 -22.94 -12.92
N ARG A 210 -12.32 -22.96 -11.71
CA ARG A 210 -11.98 -23.93 -10.66
C ARG A 210 -12.31 -25.37 -11.06
N ILE A 211 -13.42 -25.58 -11.76
CA ILE A 211 -13.80 -26.88 -12.31
C ILE A 211 -12.74 -27.37 -13.30
N TYR A 212 -12.33 -26.52 -14.26
CA TYR A 212 -11.28 -26.86 -15.22
C TYR A 212 -9.94 -27.14 -14.54
N ASP A 213 -9.56 -26.35 -13.53
CA ASP A 213 -8.32 -26.55 -12.77
C ASP A 213 -8.31 -27.91 -12.06
N ILE A 214 -9.36 -28.23 -11.29
CA ILE A 214 -9.44 -29.49 -10.54
C ILE A 214 -9.52 -30.71 -11.48
N ALA A 215 -10.36 -30.63 -12.51
CA ALA A 215 -10.51 -31.73 -13.47
C ALA A 215 -9.22 -31.94 -14.28
N GLY A 216 -8.58 -30.85 -14.73
CA GLY A 216 -7.31 -30.88 -15.45
C GLY A 216 -6.16 -31.38 -14.58
N PHE A 217 -6.05 -30.90 -13.33
CA PHE A 217 -5.06 -31.39 -12.36
C PHE A 217 -5.24 -32.88 -12.10
N LYS A 218 -6.48 -33.34 -11.88
CA LYS A 218 -6.77 -34.76 -11.69
C LYS A 218 -6.36 -35.57 -12.93
N ALA A 219 -6.77 -35.15 -14.14
CA ALA A 219 -6.44 -35.86 -15.37
C ALA A 219 -4.93 -35.96 -15.59
N ALA A 220 -4.20 -34.86 -15.35
CA ALA A 220 -2.74 -34.84 -15.46
C ALA A 220 -2.06 -35.76 -14.44
N LYS A 221 -2.60 -35.85 -13.21
CA LYS A 221 -2.07 -36.76 -12.18
C LYS A 221 -2.44 -38.22 -12.41
N ASP A 222 -3.63 -38.51 -12.92
CA ASP A 222 -4.04 -39.85 -13.31
C ASP A 222 -3.14 -40.38 -14.44
N ALA A 223 -2.77 -39.53 -15.41
CA ALA A 223 -1.86 -39.91 -16.50
C ALA A 223 -0.43 -40.28 -16.05
N GLN A 224 -0.04 -39.93 -14.82
CA GLN A 224 1.28 -40.21 -14.25
C GLN A 224 1.28 -41.43 -13.31
N ARG A 225 0.16 -42.17 -13.22
CA ARG A 225 -0.06 -43.22 -12.21
C ARG A 225 -0.74 -44.44 -12.84
N ASP A 226 -0.47 -45.61 -12.29
CA ASP A 226 -1.13 -46.86 -12.71
C ASP A 226 -2.59 -46.94 -12.25
N SER A 227 -2.99 -46.13 -11.26
CA SER A 227 -4.36 -46.07 -10.74
C SER A 227 -4.89 -44.64 -10.65
N PRO A 228 -6.17 -44.40 -11.03
CA PRO A 228 -6.78 -43.08 -10.93
C PRO A 228 -6.92 -42.61 -9.48
N LEU A 229 -6.71 -41.32 -9.25
CA LEU A 229 -6.94 -40.69 -7.96
C LEU A 229 -8.44 -40.68 -7.60
N THR A 230 -8.75 -40.88 -6.33
CA THR A 230 -10.10 -40.64 -5.80
C THR A 230 -10.33 -39.15 -5.55
N ALA A 231 -11.59 -38.73 -5.46
CA ALA A 231 -11.93 -37.34 -5.15
C ALA A 231 -11.40 -36.88 -3.79
N ASP A 232 -11.38 -37.78 -2.80
CA ASP A 232 -10.82 -37.51 -1.46
C ASP A 232 -9.31 -37.25 -1.51
N GLN A 233 -8.57 -38.03 -2.31
CA GLN A 233 -7.13 -37.84 -2.50
C GLN A 233 -6.82 -36.51 -3.18
N VAL A 234 -7.61 -36.12 -4.19
CA VAL A 234 -7.47 -34.81 -4.85
C VAL A 234 -7.79 -33.68 -3.88
N ALA A 235 -8.89 -33.76 -3.12
CA ALA A 235 -9.24 -32.75 -2.12
C ALA A 235 -8.12 -32.53 -1.09
N LYS A 236 -7.54 -33.61 -0.56
CA LYS A 236 -6.37 -33.56 0.35
C LYS A 236 -5.15 -32.90 -0.28
N MET A 237 -4.91 -33.09 -1.57
CA MET A 237 -3.80 -32.40 -2.25
C MET A 237 -4.01 -30.88 -2.28
N TYR A 238 -5.26 -30.44 -2.43
CA TYR A 238 -5.62 -29.02 -2.44
C TYR A 238 -5.66 -28.37 -1.05
N GLU A 239 -5.56 -29.11 0.05
CA GLU A 239 -5.35 -28.54 1.40
C GLU A 239 -4.04 -27.75 1.51
N LYS A 240 -3.09 -28.01 0.61
CA LYS A 240 -1.84 -27.22 0.48
C LYS A 240 -2.09 -25.80 -0.04
N LEU A 241 -3.22 -25.57 -0.70
CA LEU A 241 -3.61 -24.27 -1.21
C LEU A 241 -4.20 -23.43 -0.08
N LYS A 242 -3.57 -22.29 0.21
CA LYS A 242 -4.13 -21.30 1.14
C LYS A 242 -5.21 -20.50 0.43
N LEU A 243 -6.45 -20.99 0.52
CA LEU A 243 -7.61 -20.31 -0.03
C LEU A 243 -7.86 -18.98 0.69
N ASN A 244 -8.43 -18.01 -0.04
CA ASN A 244 -8.92 -16.79 0.58
C ASN A 244 -10.08 -17.16 1.54
N ALA A 245 -10.28 -16.38 2.61
CA ALA A 245 -11.26 -16.71 3.66
C ALA A 245 -12.72 -16.76 3.18
N LYS A 246 -13.02 -16.19 2.00
CA LYS A 246 -14.35 -16.20 1.39
C LYS A 246 -14.51 -17.28 0.32
N ALA A 247 -13.45 -18.02 -0.01
CA ALA A 247 -13.49 -19.06 -1.03
C ALA A 247 -14.08 -20.34 -0.44
N GLU A 248 -14.96 -20.97 -1.21
CA GLU A 248 -15.49 -22.29 -0.86
C GLU A 248 -14.35 -23.32 -0.79
N PRO A 249 -14.25 -24.11 0.29
CA PRO A 249 -13.24 -25.16 0.42
C PRO A 249 -13.33 -26.20 -0.70
N ILE A 250 -12.19 -26.75 -1.13
CA ILE A 250 -12.15 -27.84 -2.11
C ILE A 250 -12.33 -29.16 -1.35
N THR A 251 -13.58 -29.48 -1.05
CA THR A 251 -13.96 -30.72 -0.37
C THR A 251 -14.02 -31.90 -1.36
N LYS A 252 -14.12 -33.13 -0.84
CA LYS A 252 -14.39 -34.32 -1.67
C LYS A 252 -15.62 -34.11 -2.57
N SER A 253 -16.73 -33.62 -2.02
CA SER A 253 -17.97 -33.39 -2.79
C SER A 253 -17.78 -32.34 -3.86
N PHE A 254 -17.02 -31.28 -3.58
CA PHE A 254 -16.67 -30.27 -4.59
C PHE A 254 -15.92 -30.91 -5.78
N VAL A 255 -14.92 -31.75 -5.50
CA VAL A 255 -14.14 -32.44 -6.55
C VAL A 255 -15.01 -33.39 -7.37
N GLU A 256 -15.89 -34.18 -6.73
CA GLU A 256 -16.82 -35.07 -7.44
C GLU A 256 -17.72 -34.28 -8.39
N CYS A 257 -18.32 -33.19 -7.90
CA CYS A 257 -19.14 -32.30 -8.70
C CYS A 257 -18.34 -31.69 -9.85
N ALA A 258 -17.13 -31.18 -9.59
CA ALA A 258 -16.27 -30.57 -10.60
C ALA A 258 -15.93 -31.54 -11.73
N VAL A 259 -15.48 -32.75 -11.41
CA VAL A 259 -15.14 -33.77 -12.41
C VAL A 259 -16.38 -34.19 -13.23
N ASN A 260 -17.53 -34.33 -12.57
CA ASN A 260 -18.77 -34.73 -13.24
C ASN A 260 -19.31 -33.63 -14.17
N VAL A 261 -19.23 -32.36 -13.75
CA VAL A 261 -19.64 -31.22 -14.57
C VAL A 261 -18.67 -31.05 -15.74
N HIS A 262 -17.36 -31.13 -15.52
CA HIS A 262 -16.36 -31.01 -16.58
C HIS A 262 -16.54 -32.04 -17.71
N LYS A 263 -16.95 -33.28 -17.38
CA LYS A 263 -17.25 -34.32 -18.39
C LYS A 263 -18.46 -33.99 -19.28
N LYS A 264 -19.30 -33.05 -18.86
CA LYS A 264 -20.54 -32.64 -19.57
C LYS A 264 -20.39 -31.29 -20.27
N LEU A 265 -19.28 -30.58 -20.06
CA LEU A 265 -18.92 -29.32 -20.73
C LEU A 265 -18.20 -29.62 -22.04
#